data_AF-A0A7W1P4C0-F1
#
_entry.id   AF-A0A7W1P4C0-F1
#
_cell.length_a   1.000
_cell.length_b   1.000
_cell.length_c   1.000
_cell.angle_alpha   90.00
_cell.angle_beta   90.00
_cell.angle_gamma   90.00
#
_symmetry.space_group_name_H-M   'P 1'
#
loop_
_entity.id
_entity.type
_entity.pdbx_description
1 polymer ?
#
loop_
_entity_poly.entity_id
_entity_poly.type
_entity_poly.pdbx_seq_one_letter_code
_entity_poly.pdbx_strand_id
1 'polypeptide(L)' 'MNGASDVFVEIFGDAGKHARMAVGVAALPYDFTVEVEGVFEVS' A
#
# COMPACT_ATOMS: atom_id res chain seq x y z
N MET A 1 -4.89 -8.99 -5.06
CA MET A 1 -3.42 -8.89 -4.89
C MET A 1 -2.92 -7.45 -4.92
N ASN A 2 -3.40 -6.57 -5.81
CA ASN A 2 -2.87 -5.20 -5.95
C ASN A 2 -3.78 -4.08 -5.38
N GLY A 3 -4.74 -4.40 -4.51
CA GLY A 3 -5.80 -3.48 -4.10
C GLY A 3 -5.31 -2.09 -3.67
N ALA A 4 -4.34 -2.01 -2.76
CA ALA A 4 -3.79 -0.71 -2.33
C ALA A 4 -3.12 0.05 -3.48
N SER A 5 -2.33 -0.64 -4.31
CA SER A 5 -1.63 0.01 -5.41
C SER A 5 -2.59 0.54 -6.48
N ASP A 6 -3.63 -0.23 -6.82
CA ASP A 6 -4.64 0.17 -7.79
C ASP A 6 -5.42 1.41 -7.29
N VAL A 7 -5.81 1.42 -6.01
CA VAL A 7 -6.49 2.56 -5.37
C VAL A 7 -5.61 3.82 -5.36
N PHE A 8 -4.32 3.71 -5.04
CA PHE A 8 -3.43 4.88 -5.05
C PHE A 8 -3.31 5.49 -6.45
N VAL A 9 -3.17 4.67 -7.49
CA VAL A 9 -3.11 5.15 -8.87
C VAL A 9 -4.47 5.71 -9.32
N GLU A 10 -5.58 5.10 -8.93
CA GLU A 10 -6.93 5.59 -9.26
C GLU A 10 -7.18 6.99 -8.67
N ILE A 11 -6.81 7.22 -7.42
CA ILE A 11 -7.07 8.49 -6.72
C ILE A 11 -6.06 9.57 -7.10
N PHE A 12 -4.76 9.24 -7.17
CA PHE A 12 -3.68 10.22 -7.32
C PHE A 12 -3.10 10.28 -8.74
N GLY A 13 -3.57 9.45 -9.67
CA GLY A 13 -3.07 9.40 -11.05
C GLY A 13 -1.58 9.06 -11.09
N ASP A 14 -0.80 9.83 -11.86
CA ASP A 14 0.65 9.62 -12.00
C ASP A 14 1.41 9.76 -10.67
N ALA A 15 0.97 10.65 -9.78
CA ALA A 15 1.55 10.79 -8.45
C ALA A 15 1.28 9.57 -7.55
N GLY A 16 0.28 8.75 -7.89
CA GLY A 16 -0.04 7.51 -7.20
C GLY A 16 0.88 6.34 -7.56
N LYS A 17 1.75 6.47 -8.57
CA LYS A 17 2.73 5.42 -8.93
C LYS A 17 3.86 5.40 -7.91
N HIS A 18 4.11 4.23 -7.32
CA HIS A 18 5.08 4.06 -6.23
C HIS A 18 5.88 2.78 -6.38
N ALA A 19 7.07 2.75 -5.76
CA ALA A 19 7.76 1.51 -5.44
C ALA A 19 7.02 0.79 -4.30
N ARG A 20 7.03 -0.54 -4.29
CA ARG A 20 6.36 -1.33 -3.23
C ARG A 20 7.14 -2.58 -2.83
N MET A 21 6.81 -3.09 -1.65
CA MET A 21 7.15 -4.43 -1.20
C MET A 21 5.88 -5.15 -0.76
N ALA A 22 5.77 -6.44 -1.06
CA ALA A 22 4.66 -7.29 -0.64
C ALA A 22 5.23 -8.61 -0.13
N VAL A 23 5.03 -8.89 1.15
CA VAL A 23 5.59 -10.05 1.85
C VAL A 23 4.49 -10.75 2.64
N GLY A 24 4.60 -12.07 2.78
CA GLY A 24 3.77 -12.83 3.70
C GLY A 24 4.33 -12.76 5.11
N VAL A 25 3.45 -12.66 6.11
CA VAL A 25 3.81 -12.68 7.53
C VAL A 25 2.99 -13.73 8.27
N ALA A 26 3.49 -14.21 9.42
CA ALA A 26 2.81 -15.23 10.20
C ALA A 26 1.53 -14.72 10.89
N ALA A 27 1.52 -13.44 11.27
CA ALA A 27 0.38 -12.76 11.88
C ALA A 27 0.54 -11.23 11.74
N LEU A 28 -0.56 -10.49 11.89
CA LEU A 28 -0.60 -9.04 12.00
C LEU A 28 -1.25 -8.62 13.34
N PRO A 29 -0.99 -7.40 13.82
CA PRO A 29 -1.71 -6.86 14.97
C PRO A 29 -3.23 -6.91 14.78
N TYR A 30 -3.96 -7.15 15.86
CA TYR A 30 -5.43 -7.20 15.86
C TYR A 30 -6.06 -8.23 14.91
N ASP A 31 -5.30 -9.25 14.49
CA ASP A 31 -5.75 -10.28 13.55
C ASP A 31 -6.21 -9.71 12.19
N PHE A 32 -5.58 -8.62 11.74
CA PHE A 32 -5.83 -8.06 10.42
C PHE A 32 -5.35 -8.99 9.30
N THR A 33 -6.05 -8.93 8.17
CA THR A 33 -5.71 -9.73 6.99
C THR A 33 -4.58 -9.11 6.16
N VAL A 34 -4.47 -7.78 6.15
CA VAL A 34 -3.46 -7.00 5.43
C VAL A 34 -3.16 -5.73 6.21
N GLU A 35 -1.89 -5.35 6.27
CA GLU A 35 -1.43 -4.04 6.71
C GLU A 35 -0.71 -3.36 5.54
N VAL A 36 -0.96 -2.07 5.33
CA VAL A 36 -0.35 -1.26 4.26
C VAL A 36 0.27 -0.03 4.87
N GLU A 37 1.58 0.14 4.65
CA GLU A 37 2.35 1.30 5.08
C GLU A 37 2.86 2.07 3.85
N GLY A 38 2.99 3.38 3.96
CA GLY A 38 3.51 4.24 2.90
C GLY A 38 4.27 5.45 3.44
N VAL A 39 5.26 5.92 2.68
CA VAL A 39 6.00 7.16 2.91
C VAL A 39 5.69 8.11 1.76
N PHE A 40 5.34 9.35 2.09
CA PHE A 40 4.87 10.33 1.12
C PHE A 40 5.77 11.56 1.12
N GLU A 41 6.04 12.09 -0.08
CA GLU A 41 6.59 13.41 -0.25
C GLU A 41 5.52 14.46 0.13
N VAL A 42 5.91 15.50 0.87
CA VAL A 42 5.05 16.65 1.18
C VAL A 42 5.77 17.90 0.66
N SER A 43 5.09 18.65 -0.21
CA SER A 43 5.58 19.89 -0.84
C SER A 43 4.94 21.14 -0.26
#